data_AF-A0A3S0EA28-F1
#
_entry.id   AF-A0A3S0EA28-F1
#
_cell.length_a   1.000
_cell.length_b   1.000
_cell.length_c   1.000
_cell.angle_alpha   90.00
_cell.angle_beta   90.00
_cell.angle_gamma   90.00
#
_symmetry.space_group_name_H-M   'P 1'
#
loop_
_entity.id
_entity.type
_entity.pdbx_description
1 polymer ?
#
loop_
_entity_poly.entity_id
_entity_poly.type
_entity_poly.pdbx_seq_one_letter_code
_entity_poly.pdbx_strand_id
1 'polypeptide(L)'
;MNAPLPEHILKALQTVTLDDKYALDHGRAFMSGVQALVRLPMLQRTRDAIAGLNTAGFISGYRGSPLGGYDQALFAAKKHLAKQNIVFQPGVNEELGATAVWGTQQLDLFPEKAKFDGVFGLWYGKGPGVDRCIDVFKHANMAGTSKHGGVIAIAGDDHIAKSSTAAHQSDHVFKAVGFPTFFPSSVQDILDMGLHAFAMSRFSGLWAGMKTIQEIVESSASVSVDPDRVNIILPEDFVMPPGGLHIRWPDPPLEQESRMMNYKWYAALAYIRANRLNYNVIEGPNDRFGLITSGKAYNDTRQALHDLGLDDDTCRRIGIRLHKVNVVWPLEAQVAREFAKGLQEILVVEEKRQIIEYQVKEELYNWRPDVRPNVLGKFDAGDADGGEWSVPNPSDHWLLRPQADLTPAIIARAIAKRLKKLGVDSDIAARLDARLAIIDAKEASLKAEEQTAGGADRTPWFCSGCPHNTSTRVPEGSRAVGGIGCHYMVTWMPGRNTATFTQMGGEGVPWVGQAPFTDEKHIFSNLGDGTYFHSGSLAIRQ
;
A
#
# COMPACT_ATOMS: atom_id res chain seq x y z
N MET A 1 -10.76 1.05 39.56
CA MET A 1 -11.02 -0.35 39.19
C MET A 1 -9.82 -1.18 39.62
N ASN A 2 -9.92 -1.87 40.77
CA ASN A 2 -8.82 -2.67 41.35
C ASN A 2 -9.26 -4.14 41.55
N ALA A 3 -9.93 -4.73 40.57
CA ALA A 3 -10.15 -6.18 40.59
C ALA A 3 -8.80 -6.85 40.24
N PRO A 4 -8.33 -7.83 41.03
CA PRO A 4 -7.13 -8.59 40.68
C PRO A 4 -7.34 -9.25 39.32
N LEU A 5 -6.32 -9.16 38.46
CA LEU A 5 -6.36 -9.78 37.14
C LEU A 5 -6.56 -11.30 37.29
N PRO A 6 -7.39 -11.94 36.44
CA PRO A 6 -7.51 -13.39 36.43
C PRO A 6 -6.14 -14.08 36.34
N GLU A 7 -5.99 -15.21 37.00
CA GLU A 7 -4.71 -15.92 37.13
C GLU A 7 -4.06 -16.25 35.77
N HIS A 8 -4.87 -16.56 34.74
CA HIS A 8 -4.37 -16.77 33.39
C HIS A 8 -3.76 -15.50 32.76
N ILE A 9 -4.28 -14.31 33.07
CA ILE A 9 -3.71 -13.02 32.63
C ILE A 9 -2.43 -12.72 33.39
N LEU A 10 -2.40 -12.98 34.71
CA LEU A 10 -1.19 -12.81 35.51
C LEU A 10 -0.05 -13.72 35.03
N LYS A 11 -0.37 -14.99 34.74
CA LYS A 11 0.59 -15.94 34.19
C LYS A 11 1.07 -15.52 32.80
N ALA A 12 0.18 -15.07 31.93
CA ALA A 12 0.56 -14.52 30.63
C ALA A 12 1.51 -13.32 30.79
N LEU A 13 1.18 -12.35 31.65
CA LEU A 13 2.05 -11.20 31.92
C LEU A 13 3.42 -11.57 32.50
N GLN A 14 3.49 -12.64 33.31
CA GLN A 14 4.75 -13.15 33.87
C GLN A 14 5.62 -13.87 32.83
N THR A 15 5.03 -14.44 31.79
CA THR A 15 5.74 -15.21 30.74
C THR A 15 5.97 -14.42 29.46
N VAL A 16 5.38 -13.22 29.31
CA VAL A 16 5.53 -12.40 28.10
C VAL A 16 6.98 -12.01 27.89
N THR A 17 7.47 -12.22 26.67
CA THR A 17 8.81 -11.81 26.24
C THR A 17 8.75 -10.93 25.00
N LEU A 18 9.82 -10.15 24.76
CA LEU A 18 9.94 -9.38 23.53
C LEU A 18 10.03 -10.26 22.27
N ASP A 19 10.38 -11.54 22.41
CA ASP A 19 10.49 -12.48 21.30
C ASP A 19 9.14 -13.09 20.93
N ASP A 20 8.09 -12.92 21.73
CA ASP A 20 6.76 -13.51 21.49
C ASP A 20 6.19 -13.08 20.12
N LYS A 21 6.51 -11.87 19.66
CA LYS A 21 6.14 -11.40 18.30
C LYS A 21 6.63 -12.31 17.17
N TYR A 22 7.67 -13.11 17.39
CA TYR A 22 8.24 -14.06 16.43
C TYR A 22 8.21 -15.52 16.90
N ALA A 23 8.12 -15.77 18.21
CA ALA A 23 8.22 -17.10 18.79
C ALA A 23 6.86 -17.70 19.20
N LEU A 24 5.84 -16.87 19.42
CA LEU A 24 4.53 -17.35 19.86
C LEU A 24 3.84 -18.11 18.71
N ASP A 25 3.41 -19.35 18.96
CA ASP A 25 2.76 -20.18 17.94
C ASP A 25 1.29 -19.79 17.72
N HIS A 26 0.59 -19.38 18.79
CA HIS A 26 -0.84 -19.10 18.82
C HIS A 26 -1.21 -17.95 19.78
N GLY A 27 -2.37 -17.34 19.57
CA GLY A 27 -2.91 -16.28 20.42
C GLY A 27 -2.48 -14.89 19.97
N ARG A 28 -2.34 -13.95 20.92
CA ARG A 28 -2.11 -12.53 20.62
C ARG A 28 -0.69 -12.09 20.94
N ALA A 29 -0.07 -11.36 20.02
CA ALA A 29 1.23 -10.73 20.21
C ALA A 29 1.15 -9.22 19.93
N PHE A 30 1.86 -8.41 20.72
CA PHE A 30 2.01 -6.98 20.46
C PHE A 30 3.15 -6.74 19.49
N MET A 31 2.87 -6.10 18.35
CA MET A 31 3.88 -5.83 17.33
C MET A 31 3.55 -4.59 16.49
N SER A 32 4.59 -4.03 15.87
CA SER A 32 4.42 -3.00 14.84
C SER A 32 4.08 -3.59 13.47
N GLY A 33 3.61 -2.77 12.54
CA GLY A 33 3.41 -3.22 11.15
C GLY A 33 4.69 -3.72 10.48
N VAL A 34 5.84 -3.09 10.72
CA VAL A 34 7.15 -3.61 10.27
C VAL A 34 7.43 -5.01 10.83
N GLN A 35 7.13 -5.25 12.11
CA GLN A 35 7.30 -6.56 12.72
C GLN A 35 6.28 -7.59 12.20
N ALA A 36 5.07 -7.16 11.86
CA ALA A 36 4.08 -8.00 11.18
C ALA A 36 4.60 -8.46 9.80
N LEU A 37 5.27 -7.58 9.04
CA LEU A 37 5.93 -7.97 7.78
C LEU A 37 7.03 -9.01 7.98
N VAL A 38 7.79 -8.96 9.08
CA VAL A 38 8.77 -10.01 9.45
C VAL A 38 8.07 -11.31 9.82
N ARG A 39 6.93 -11.23 10.53
CA ARG A 39 6.17 -12.38 11.03
C ARG A 39 5.40 -13.10 9.92
N LEU A 40 4.87 -12.38 8.94
CA LEU A 40 4.10 -12.91 7.81
C LEU A 40 4.76 -14.12 7.11
N PRO A 41 6.02 -14.07 6.64
CA PRO A 41 6.65 -15.22 5.99
C PRO A 41 6.84 -16.41 6.94
N MET A 42 7.00 -16.18 8.25
CA MET A 42 7.03 -17.26 9.24
C MET A 42 5.67 -17.95 9.35
N LEU A 43 4.57 -17.17 9.37
CA LEU A 43 3.21 -17.73 9.37
C LEU A 43 2.92 -18.52 8.10
N GLN A 44 3.36 -18.02 6.94
CA GLN A 44 3.23 -18.76 5.68
C GLN A 44 3.95 -20.11 5.75
N ARG A 45 5.19 -20.14 6.26
CA ARG A 45 5.95 -21.38 6.44
C ARG A 45 5.25 -22.36 7.39
N THR A 46 4.71 -21.87 8.50
CA THR A 46 3.96 -22.70 9.46
C THR A 46 2.75 -23.33 8.78
N ARG A 47 1.97 -22.55 8.02
CA ARG A 47 0.81 -23.07 7.27
C ARG A 47 1.20 -24.11 6.23
N ASP A 48 2.29 -23.88 5.51
CA ASP A 48 2.81 -24.86 4.55
C ASP A 48 3.20 -26.17 5.24
N ALA A 49 3.85 -26.10 6.41
CA ALA A 49 4.18 -27.29 7.19
C ALA A 49 2.92 -28.07 7.62
N ILE A 50 1.89 -27.36 8.08
CA ILE A 50 0.59 -27.96 8.46
C ILE A 50 -0.05 -28.66 7.24
N ALA A 51 0.11 -28.09 6.05
CA ALA A 51 -0.35 -28.69 4.79
C ALA A 51 0.58 -29.79 4.24
N GLY A 52 1.65 -30.16 4.97
CA GLY A 52 2.59 -31.20 4.56
C GLY A 52 3.63 -30.77 3.51
N LEU A 53 3.76 -29.47 3.25
CA LEU A 53 4.72 -28.92 2.29
C LEU A 53 6.03 -28.52 2.99
N ASN A 54 7.16 -28.88 2.38
CA ASN A 54 8.50 -28.44 2.76
C ASN A 54 8.92 -27.24 1.91
N THR A 55 8.33 -26.08 2.19
CA THR A 55 8.69 -24.82 1.53
C THR A 55 9.81 -24.05 2.25
N ALA A 56 10.32 -23.03 1.58
CA ALA A 56 11.24 -22.03 2.13
C ALA A 56 10.76 -20.62 1.76
N GLY A 57 11.34 -19.59 2.40
CA GLY A 57 11.04 -18.19 2.10
C GLY A 57 12.27 -17.41 1.65
N PHE A 58 12.08 -16.46 0.75
CA PHE A 58 13.14 -15.53 0.34
C PHE A 58 12.66 -14.09 0.38
N ILE A 59 13.44 -13.23 1.04
CA ILE A 59 13.14 -11.82 1.21
C ILE A 59 14.28 -11.00 0.63
N SER A 60 13.95 -10.07 -0.27
CA SER A 60 14.90 -9.11 -0.81
C SER A 60 14.22 -7.80 -1.17
N GLY A 61 14.99 -6.74 -1.34
CA GLY A 61 14.46 -5.39 -1.54
C GLY A 61 15.48 -4.35 -1.13
N TYR A 62 15.07 -3.10 -1.14
CA TYR A 62 15.92 -1.99 -0.70
C TYR A 62 15.14 -1.06 0.23
N ARG A 63 15.81 -0.68 1.31
CA ARG A 63 15.25 0.13 2.39
C ARG A 63 14.86 1.54 1.91
N GLY A 64 13.69 1.98 2.34
CA GLY A 64 13.23 3.35 2.17
C GLY A 64 11.99 3.61 3.02
N SER A 65 11.86 4.80 3.62
CA SER A 65 10.72 5.15 4.47
C SER A 65 9.39 5.00 3.72
N PRO A 66 8.33 4.40 4.29
CA PRO A 66 8.19 4.04 5.71
C PRO A 66 8.73 2.65 6.08
N LEU A 67 9.33 1.92 5.13
CA LEU A 67 9.95 0.60 5.34
C LEU A 67 11.45 0.70 5.69
N GLY A 68 11.95 1.88 6.07
CA GLY A 68 13.38 2.12 6.31
C GLY A 68 13.97 1.27 7.45
N GLY A 69 13.16 0.88 8.42
CA GLY A 69 13.55 0.00 9.53
C GLY A 69 13.38 -1.49 9.26
N TYR A 70 12.89 -1.91 8.08
CA TYR A 70 12.53 -3.30 7.84
C TYR A 70 13.75 -4.23 7.80
N ASP A 71 14.83 -3.85 7.12
CA ASP A 71 16.11 -4.59 7.12
C ASP A 71 16.61 -4.85 8.54
N GLN A 72 16.56 -3.84 9.40
CA GLN A 72 17.00 -3.94 10.79
C GLN A 72 16.16 -4.95 11.56
N ALA A 73 14.83 -4.95 11.35
CA ALA A 73 13.92 -5.91 11.95
C ALA A 73 14.18 -7.35 11.45
N LEU A 74 14.44 -7.52 10.15
CA LEU A 74 14.79 -8.81 9.55
C LEU A 74 16.14 -9.33 10.09
N PHE A 75 17.16 -8.48 10.21
CA PHE A 75 18.44 -8.86 10.80
C PHE A 75 18.31 -9.24 12.28
N ALA A 76 17.52 -8.50 13.05
CA ALA A 76 17.23 -8.84 14.45
C ALA A 76 16.51 -10.20 14.56
N ALA A 77 15.60 -10.49 13.64
CA ALA A 77 14.84 -11.74 13.59
C ALA A 77 15.57 -12.91 12.89
N LYS A 78 16.83 -12.74 12.45
CA LYS A 78 17.57 -13.71 11.60
C LYS A 78 17.51 -15.15 12.13
N LYS A 79 17.63 -15.35 13.44
CA LYS A 79 17.56 -16.69 14.06
C LYS A 79 16.17 -17.32 13.93
N HIS A 80 15.10 -16.54 14.05
CA HIS A 80 13.73 -17.01 13.88
C HIS A 80 13.43 -17.32 12.42
N LEU A 81 13.89 -16.46 11.49
CA LEU A 81 13.76 -16.69 10.05
C LEU A 81 14.48 -17.97 9.62
N ALA A 82 15.73 -18.17 10.08
CA ALA A 82 16.52 -19.35 9.73
C ALA A 82 15.88 -20.67 10.20
N LYS A 83 15.24 -20.69 11.39
CA LYS A 83 14.49 -21.85 11.89
C LYS A 83 13.32 -22.25 10.98
N GLN A 84 12.79 -21.29 10.21
CA GLN A 84 11.67 -21.46 9.29
C GLN A 84 12.13 -21.56 7.82
N ASN A 85 13.42 -21.83 7.55
CA ASN A 85 14.00 -21.85 6.21
C ASN A 85 13.76 -20.54 5.42
N ILE A 86 13.74 -19.39 6.10
CA ILE A 86 13.57 -18.09 5.46
C ILE A 86 14.93 -17.39 5.38
N VAL A 87 15.29 -16.96 4.17
CA VAL A 87 16.52 -16.24 3.87
C VAL A 87 16.19 -14.78 3.57
N PHE A 88 16.83 -13.86 4.29
CA PHE A 88 16.84 -12.45 3.94
C PHE A 88 18.18 -12.10 3.30
N GLN A 89 18.13 -11.54 2.10
CA GLN A 89 19.27 -10.99 1.37
C GLN A 89 18.91 -9.59 0.88
N PRO A 90 19.43 -8.52 1.48
CA PRO A 90 19.16 -7.17 1.00
C PRO A 90 19.68 -7.01 -0.44
N GLY A 91 18.90 -6.32 -1.27
CA GLY A 91 19.31 -5.94 -2.61
C GLY A 91 20.30 -4.78 -2.57
N VAL A 92 21.10 -4.65 -3.64
CA VAL A 92 21.92 -3.44 -3.85
C VAL A 92 21.04 -2.25 -4.21
N ASN A 93 19.98 -2.53 -4.97
CA ASN A 93 18.88 -1.63 -5.27
C ASN A 93 17.57 -2.44 -5.34
N GLU A 94 16.45 -1.75 -5.53
CA GLU A 94 15.12 -2.35 -5.58
C GLU A 94 14.96 -3.36 -6.73
N GLU A 95 15.49 -3.02 -7.91
CA GLU A 95 15.39 -3.82 -9.13
C GLU A 95 16.10 -5.16 -8.98
N LEU A 96 17.37 -5.15 -8.53
CA LEU A 96 18.13 -6.37 -8.26
C LEU A 96 17.52 -7.20 -7.13
N GLY A 97 16.90 -6.55 -6.14
CA GLY A 97 16.12 -7.24 -5.11
C GLY A 97 14.91 -7.98 -5.71
N ALA A 98 14.17 -7.33 -6.61
CA ALA A 98 13.05 -7.97 -7.32
C ALA A 98 13.54 -9.10 -8.23
N THR A 99 14.66 -8.91 -8.93
CA THR A 99 15.29 -9.95 -9.77
C THR A 99 15.71 -11.16 -8.95
N ALA A 100 16.27 -10.95 -7.75
CA ALA A 100 16.61 -12.05 -6.85
C ALA A 100 15.37 -12.82 -6.40
N VAL A 101 14.27 -12.13 -6.07
CA VAL A 101 12.99 -12.77 -5.73
C VAL A 101 12.45 -13.56 -6.94
N TRP A 102 12.49 -13.00 -8.14
CA TRP A 102 12.08 -13.71 -9.35
C TRP A 102 12.92 -14.97 -9.62
N GLY A 103 14.22 -14.91 -9.38
CA GLY A 103 15.12 -16.07 -9.49
C GLY A 103 14.68 -17.25 -8.62
N THR A 104 14.10 -17.00 -7.44
CA THR A 104 13.58 -18.10 -6.60
C THR A 104 12.38 -18.82 -7.20
N GLN A 105 11.60 -18.15 -8.05
CA GLN A 105 10.46 -18.76 -8.74
C GLN A 105 10.90 -19.68 -9.87
N GLN A 106 12.11 -19.51 -10.38
CA GLN A 106 12.67 -20.32 -11.47
C GLN A 106 13.16 -21.70 -11.01
N LEU A 107 13.17 -21.99 -9.70
CA LEU A 107 13.61 -23.29 -9.17
C LEU A 107 12.75 -24.47 -9.66
N ASP A 108 11.46 -24.24 -9.93
CA ASP A 108 10.55 -25.25 -10.51
C ASP A 108 10.93 -25.62 -11.96
N LEU A 109 11.75 -24.81 -12.63
CA LEU A 109 12.29 -25.13 -13.96
C LEU A 109 13.42 -26.16 -13.91
N PHE A 110 14.02 -26.38 -12.73
CA PHE A 110 15.14 -27.31 -12.48
C PHE A 110 14.85 -28.18 -11.25
N PRO A 111 13.75 -28.94 -11.24
CA PRO A 111 13.23 -29.61 -10.04
C PRO A 111 14.22 -30.63 -9.43
N GLU A 112 15.10 -31.23 -10.24
CA GLU A 112 16.12 -32.18 -9.78
C GLU A 112 17.23 -31.54 -8.93
N LYS A 113 17.33 -30.20 -8.95
CA LYS A 113 18.26 -29.42 -8.11
C LYS A 113 17.55 -28.66 -6.99
N ALA A 114 16.22 -28.69 -6.95
CA ALA A 114 15.43 -28.01 -5.94
C ALA A 114 15.57 -28.72 -4.57
N LYS A 115 15.78 -27.91 -3.51
CA LYS A 115 15.87 -28.40 -2.12
C LYS A 115 14.51 -28.42 -1.41
N PHE A 116 13.55 -27.64 -1.89
CA PHE A 116 12.26 -27.37 -1.26
C PHE A 116 11.16 -27.51 -2.32
N ASP A 117 9.92 -27.78 -1.87
CA ASP A 117 8.76 -27.93 -2.76
C ASP A 117 8.37 -26.61 -3.46
N GLY A 118 8.83 -25.49 -2.91
CA GLY A 118 8.67 -24.15 -3.45
C GLY A 118 9.31 -23.11 -2.54
N VAL A 119 9.63 -21.94 -3.09
CA VAL A 119 10.18 -20.80 -2.34
C VAL A 119 9.23 -19.62 -2.49
N PHE A 120 8.54 -19.24 -1.41
CA PHE A 120 7.69 -18.05 -1.44
C PHE A 120 8.55 -16.79 -1.31
N GLY A 121 8.22 -15.78 -2.11
CA GLY A 121 9.02 -14.57 -2.25
C GLY A 121 8.38 -13.34 -1.63
N LEU A 122 9.17 -12.50 -0.98
CA LEU A 122 8.73 -11.18 -0.52
C LEU A 122 9.73 -10.14 -1.01
N TRP A 123 9.25 -9.28 -1.91
CA TRP A 123 9.95 -8.08 -2.32
C TRP A 123 9.47 -6.87 -1.51
N TYR A 124 10.34 -5.92 -1.20
CA TYR A 124 9.95 -4.65 -0.61
C TYR A 124 10.73 -3.46 -1.18
N GLY A 125 10.06 -2.32 -1.25
CA GLY A 125 10.66 -1.04 -1.63
C GLY A 125 9.76 0.14 -1.29
N LYS A 126 10.33 1.33 -1.26
CA LYS A 126 9.55 2.58 -1.22
C LYS A 126 8.92 2.84 -2.59
N GLY A 127 7.90 3.69 -2.63
CA GLY A 127 7.31 4.24 -3.86
C GLY A 127 8.23 4.37 -5.09
N PRO A 128 9.25 5.25 -5.11
CA PRO A 128 10.14 5.39 -6.26
C PRO A 128 10.92 4.12 -6.62
N GLY A 129 11.14 3.24 -5.65
CA GLY A 129 11.70 1.92 -5.87
C GLY A 129 10.79 1.01 -6.70
N VAL A 130 9.46 1.13 -6.52
CA VAL A 130 8.45 0.48 -7.36
C VAL A 130 8.55 1.00 -8.79
N ASP A 131 8.70 2.31 -9.00
CA ASP A 131 8.85 2.90 -10.34
C ASP A 131 10.08 2.35 -11.07
N ARG A 132 11.20 2.15 -10.36
CA ARG A 132 12.43 1.57 -10.91
C ARG A 132 12.29 0.09 -11.26
N CYS A 133 11.41 -0.64 -10.59
CA CYS A 133 11.22 -2.09 -10.76
C CYS A 133 10.26 -2.48 -11.88
N ILE A 134 9.68 -1.54 -12.62
CA ILE A 134 8.61 -1.84 -13.60
C ILE A 134 9.04 -2.92 -14.60
N ASP A 135 10.29 -2.89 -15.07
CA ASP A 135 10.80 -3.85 -16.05
C ASP A 135 10.82 -5.28 -15.51
N VAL A 136 11.55 -5.50 -14.41
CA VAL A 136 11.61 -6.82 -13.75
C VAL A 136 10.23 -7.29 -13.28
N PHE A 137 9.35 -6.40 -12.83
CA PHE A 137 7.98 -6.77 -12.46
C PHE A 137 7.19 -7.31 -13.65
N LYS A 138 7.29 -6.68 -14.83
CA LYS A 138 6.63 -7.19 -16.04
C LYS A 138 7.18 -8.55 -16.45
N HIS A 139 8.50 -8.71 -16.48
CA HIS A 139 9.15 -9.99 -16.79
C HIS A 139 8.70 -11.09 -15.82
N ALA A 140 8.73 -10.81 -14.52
CA ALA A 140 8.37 -11.77 -13.49
C ALA A 140 6.90 -12.17 -13.54
N ASN A 141 5.99 -11.24 -13.82
CA ASN A 141 4.55 -11.54 -13.87
C ASN A 141 4.15 -12.34 -15.11
N MET A 142 4.69 -11.96 -16.28
CA MET A 142 4.44 -12.66 -17.54
C MET A 142 4.93 -14.12 -17.45
N ALA A 143 6.15 -14.31 -16.93
CA ALA A 143 6.67 -15.63 -16.64
C ALA A 143 5.77 -16.38 -15.65
N GLY A 144 5.54 -15.78 -14.48
CA GLY A 144 4.71 -16.30 -13.40
C GLY A 144 5.49 -16.79 -12.20
N THR A 145 4.74 -17.23 -11.18
CA THR A 145 5.29 -17.82 -9.95
C THR A 145 5.41 -19.34 -10.06
N SER A 146 6.26 -19.94 -9.23
CA SER A 146 6.27 -21.39 -9.00
C SER A 146 5.00 -21.84 -8.28
N LYS A 147 4.64 -23.12 -8.41
CA LYS A 147 3.36 -23.66 -7.89
C LYS A 147 3.21 -23.46 -6.38
N HIS A 148 4.29 -23.70 -5.64
CA HIS A 148 4.34 -23.56 -4.17
C HIS A 148 5.22 -22.38 -3.72
N GLY A 149 5.68 -21.54 -4.64
CA GLY A 149 6.33 -20.27 -4.30
C GLY A 149 5.28 -19.23 -3.96
N GLY A 150 4.83 -18.49 -4.97
CA GLY A 150 3.99 -17.32 -4.77
C GLY A 150 4.82 -16.14 -4.26
N VAL A 151 4.45 -14.92 -4.67
CA VAL A 151 5.25 -13.72 -4.41
C VAL A 151 4.37 -12.54 -4.01
N ILE A 152 4.83 -11.79 -3.00
CA ILE A 152 4.28 -10.50 -2.61
C ILE A 152 5.30 -9.40 -2.88
N ALA A 153 4.91 -8.35 -3.59
CA ALA A 153 5.67 -7.11 -3.75
C ALA A 153 5.08 -6.02 -2.85
N ILE A 154 5.80 -5.61 -1.82
CA ILE A 154 5.35 -4.60 -0.85
C ILE A 154 5.88 -3.22 -1.24
N ALA A 155 4.94 -2.30 -1.47
CA ALA A 155 5.23 -0.88 -1.64
C ALA A 155 5.04 -0.13 -0.32
N GLY A 156 6.06 0.59 0.13
CA GLY A 156 5.96 1.58 1.18
C GLY A 156 5.68 2.96 0.59
N ASP A 157 4.41 3.39 0.63
CA ASP A 157 3.97 4.68 0.13
C ASP A 157 4.01 5.76 1.22
N ASP A 158 4.40 6.97 0.83
CA ASP A 158 4.39 8.19 1.63
C ASP A 158 3.50 9.22 0.90
N HIS A 159 2.22 9.29 1.30
CA HIS A 159 1.21 10.08 0.60
C HIS A 159 1.40 11.59 0.72
N ILE A 160 2.08 12.04 1.78
CA ILE A 160 2.31 13.46 2.09
C ILE A 160 3.77 13.89 1.88
N ALA A 161 4.64 12.98 1.44
CA ALA A 161 6.06 13.21 1.25
C ALA A 161 6.81 13.68 2.52
N LYS A 162 6.42 13.20 3.70
CA LYS A 162 7.02 13.60 4.98
C LYS A 162 8.53 13.35 5.03
N SER A 163 8.99 12.31 4.35
CA SER A 163 10.40 11.90 4.30
C SER A 163 10.85 11.58 2.86
N SER A 164 10.14 12.15 1.88
CA SER A 164 10.27 11.81 0.47
C SER A 164 10.47 13.06 -0.37
N THR A 165 11.14 12.91 -1.50
CA THR A 165 11.20 13.96 -2.53
C THR A 165 9.94 14.02 -3.39
N ALA A 166 9.11 12.96 -3.37
CA ALA A 166 7.85 12.88 -4.09
C ALA A 166 6.77 12.25 -3.22
N ALA A 167 5.54 12.78 -3.32
CA ALA A 167 4.37 12.23 -2.65
C ALA A 167 3.82 11.06 -3.49
N HIS A 168 3.90 9.84 -2.99
CA HIS A 168 3.82 8.65 -3.84
C HIS A 168 2.48 7.89 -3.75
N GLN A 169 2.17 7.13 -4.80
CA GLN A 169 1.05 6.19 -4.87
C GLN A 169 1.39 5.03 -5.83
N SER A 170 1.70 3.85 -5.29
CA SER A 170 2.19 2.70 -6.06
C SER A 170 1.13 1.80 -6.70
N ASP A 171 -0.14 1.90 -6.28
CA ASP A 171 -1.22 1.04 -6.81
C ASP A 171 -1.46 1.22 -8.33
N HIS A 172 -1.25 2.42 -8.87
CA HIS A 172 -1.25 2.66 -10.33
C HIS A 172 -0.17 1.86 -11.06
N VAL A 173 1.03 1.74 -10.46
CA VAL A 173 2.13 0.97 -11.05
C VAL A 173 1.87 -0.53 -10.92
N PHE A 174 1.41 -0.98 -9.77
CA PHE A 174 1.00 -2.38 -9.59
C PHE A 174 -0.09 -2.81 -10.57
N LYS A 175 -1.08 -1.94 -10.82
CA LYS A 175 -2.04 -2.12 -11.93
C LYS A 175 -1.33 -2.23 -13.28
N ALA A 176 -0.39 -1.33 -13.60
CA ALA A 176 0.30 -1.30 -14.89
C ALA A 176 1.20 -2.53 -15.15
N VAL A 177 1.74 -3.16 -14.10
CA VAL A 177 2.53 -4.41 -14.21
C VAL A 177 1.67 -5.68 -14.02
N GLY A 178 0.37 -5.52 -13.78
CA GLY A 178 -0.59 -6.61 -13.69
C GLY A 178 -0.63 -7.33 -12.34
N PHE A 179 -0.23 -6.67 -11.25
CA PHE A 179 -0.24 -7.24 -9.89
C PHE A 179 -1.56 -6.94 -9.19
N PRO A 180 -2.38 -7.96 -8.85
CA PRO A 180 -3.51 -7.75 -7.97
C PRO A 180 -3.03 -7.13 -6.64
N THR A 181 -3.62 -6.01 -6.23
CA THR A 181 -3.07 -5.13 -5.21
C THR A 181 -3.92 -5.16 -3.94
N PHE A 182 -3.34 -5.63 -2.86
CA PHE A 182 -3.90 -5.57 -1.51
C PHE A 182 -3.59 -4.23 -0.84
N PHE A 183 -4.53 -3.72 -0.04
CA PHE A 183 -4.32 -2.52 0.76
C PHE A 183 -4.80 -2.73 2.21
N PRO A 184 -3.94 -3.25 3.11
CA PRO A 184 -4.28 -3.46 4.51
C PRO A 184 -4.69 -2.19 5.23
N SER A 185 -5.74 -2.28 6.06
CA SER A 185 -6.19 -1.17 6.91
C SER A 185 -5.68 -1.28 8.35
N SER A 186 -4.91 -2.31 8.71
CA SER A 186 -4.43 -2.51 10.08
C SER A 186 -3.16 -3.37 10.11
N VAL A 187 -2.49 -3.42 11.26
CA VAL A 187 -1.36 -4.35 11.50
C VAL A 187 -1.81 -5.81 11.37
N GLN A 188 -3.05 -6.14 11.81
CA GLN A 188 -3.61 -7.49 11.63
C GLN A 188 -3.81 -7.81 10.15
N ASP A 189 -4.29 -6.84 9.38
CA ASP A 189 -4.56 -7.00 7.96
C ASP A 189 -3.28 -7.29 7.16
N ILE A 190 -2.11 -6.79 7.60
CA ILE A 190 -0.82 -7.16 6.98
C ILE A 190 -0.62 -8.68 7.00
N LEU A 191 -0.93 -9.34 8.13
CA LEU A 191 -0.82 -10.78 8.26
C LEU A 191 -1.93 -11.48 7.44
N ASP A 192 -3.18 -11.07 7.64
CA ASP A 192 -4.33 -11.74 7.05
C ASP A 192 -4.33 -11.65 5.52
N MET A 193 -4.17 -10.43 5.00
CA MET A 193 -4.11 -10.19 3.57
C MET A 193 -2.82 -10.73 2.97
N GLY A 194 -1.71 -10.73 3.72
CA GLY A 194 -0.46 -11.34 3.28
C GLY A 194 -0.60 -12.83 3.01
N LEU A 195 -1.29 -13.57 3.89
CA LEU A 195 -1.57 -14.99 3.67
C LEU A 195 -2.48 -15.21 2.47
N HIS A 196 -3.51 -14.38 2.28
CA HIS A 196 -4.32 -14.43 1.07
C HIS A 196 -3.53 -14.05 -0.19
N ALA A 197 -2.58 -13.11 -0.11
CA ALA A 197 -1.76 -12.67 -1.23
C ALA A 197 -0.82 -13.78 -1.70
N PHE A 198 -0.16 -14.50 -0.79
CA PHE A 198 0.63 -15.69 -1.14
C PHE A 198 -0.23 -16.76 -1.80
N ALA A 199 -1.39 -17.09 -1.20
CA ALA A 199 -2.26 -18.12 -1.76
C ALA A 199 -2.87 -17.73 -3.11
N MET A 200 -3.29 -16.48 -3.29
CA MET A 200 -3.77 -15.98 -4.59
C MET A 200 -2.66 -15.99 -5.63
N SER A 201 -1.44 -15.62 -5.25
CA SER A 201 -0.27 -15.66 -6.11
C SER A 201 0.04 -17.09 -6.57
N ARG A 202 -0.06 -18.07 -5.65
CA ARG A 202 0.05 -19.50 -5.95
C ARG A 202 -1.14 -20.05 -6.75
N PHE A 203 -2.32 -19.46 -6.65
CA PHE A 203 -3.47 -19.92 -7.44
C PHE A 203 -3.43 -19.38 -8.87
N SER A 204 -3.13 -18.10 -9.03
CA SER A 204 -3.20 -17.38 -10.30
C SER A 204 -1.90 -17.40 -11.11
N GLY A 205 -0.77 -17.74 -10.49
CA GLY A 205 0.55 -17.61 -11.13
C GLY A 205 1.01 -16.16 -11.30
N LEU A 206 0.30 -15.17 -10.72
CA LEU A 206 0.67 -13.75 -10.70
C LEU A 206 1.48 -13.42 -9.44
N TRP A 207 2.25 -12.36 -9.49
CA TRP A 207 2.71 -11.69 -8.28
C TRP A 207 1.57 -10.86 -7.67
N ALA A 208 1.51 -10.79 -6.35
CA ALA A 208 0.57 -9.93 -5.64
C ALA A 208 1.26 -8.64 -5.19
N GLY A 209 0.65 -7.49 -5.42
CA GLY A 209 1.08 -6.21 -4.86
C GLY A 209 0.47 -6.03 -3.47
N MET A 210 1.22 -5.42 -2.55
CA MET A 210 0.70 -4.98 -1.26
C MET A 210 1.13 -3.53 -1.01
N LYS A 211 0.17 -2.61 -1.02
CA LYS A 211 0.40 -1.21 -0.69
C LYS A 211 0.36 -1.04 0.82
N THR A 212 1.41 -0.49 1.39
CA THR A 212 1.49 -0.12 2.79
C THR A 212 1.79 1.35 2.92
N ILE A 213 1.31 1.99 3.98
CA ILE A 213 1.54 3.40 4.25
C ILE A 213 2.06 3.57 5.67
N GLN A 214 2.69 4.72 5.93
CA GLN A 214 3.33 5.04 7.20
C GLN A 214 2.46 4.75 8.42
N GLU A 215 1.19 5.15 8.37
CA GLU A 215 0.23 5.06 9.47
C GLU A 215 -0.06 3.60 9.88
N ILE A 216 0.11 2.66 8.95
CA ILE A 216 -0.09 1.23 9.22
C ILE A 216 1.22 0.55 9.58
N VAL A 217 2.33 0.86 8.91
CA VAL A 217 3.59 0.15 9.16
C VAL A 217 4.32 0.62 10.42
N GLU A 218 4.19 1.90 10.78
CA GLU A 218 4.81 2.48 11.97
C GLU A 218 3.91 2.39 13.22
N SER A 219 2.62 2.06 13.06
CA SER A 219 1.74 1.82 14.20
C SER A 219 1.98 0.43 14.81
N SER A 220 1.57 0.28 16.08
CA SER A 220 1.66 -0.98 16.83
C SER A 220 0.30 -1.39 17.37
N ALA A 221 0.05 -2.69 17.35
CA ALA A 221 -1.21 -3.27 17.82
C ALA A 221 -0.99 -4.66 18.43
N SER A 222 -1.95 -5.12 19.22
CA SER A 222 -2.02 -6.52 19.65
C SER A 222 -2.83 -7.33 18.65
N VAL A 223 -2.15 -8.17 17.88
CA VAL A 223 -2.69 -8.95 16.75
C VAL A 223 -2.72 -10.44 17.08
N SER A 224 -3.65 -11.19 16.49
CA SER A 224 -3.65 -12.66 16.53
C SER A 224 -2.61 -13.20 15.53
N VAL A 225 -1.83 -14.17 15.99
CA VAL A 225 -0.80 -14.87 15.21
C VAL A 225 -1.18 -16.33 14.93
N ASP A 226 -2.45 -16.68 15.12
CA ASP A 226 -2.95 -18.03 14.90
C ASP A 226 -2.81 -18.42 13.42
N PRO A 227 -2.10 -19.52 13.09
CA PRO A 227 -1.85 -19.91 11.71
C PRO A 227 -3.12 -20.20 10.93
N ASP A 228 -4.21 -20.62 11.58
CA ASP A 228 -5.50 -21.01 11.00
C ASP A 228 -6.54 -19.87 10.98
N ARG A 229 -6.20 -18.69 11.49
CA ARG A 229 -7.09 -17.51 11.50
C ARG A 229 -7.63 -17.15 10.12
N VAL A 230 -6.81 -17.34 9.08
CA VAL A 230 -7.18 -17.11 7.69
C VAL A 230 -7.66 -18.41 7.07
N ASN A 231 -8.95 -18.47 6.74
CA ASN A 231 -9.51 -19.59 5.97
C ASN A 231 -9.39 -19.29 4.46
N ILE A 232 -8.55 -20.06 3.77
CA ILE A 232 -8.29 -19.88 2.35
C ILE A 232 -9.16 -20.85 1.56
N ILE A 233 -9.98 -20.31 0.68
CA ILE A 233 -10.86 -21.06 -0.22
C ILE A 233 -10.26 -20.98 -1.62
N LEU A 234 -9.89 -22.13 -2.19
CA LEU A 234 -9.47 -22.19 -3.59
C LEU A 234 -10.70 -22.30 -4.48
N PRO A 235 -10.83 -21.47 -5.54
CA PRO A 235 -11.94 -21.57 -6.47
C PRO A 235 -12.00 -22.93 -7.17
N GLU A 236 -13.19 -23.53 -7.20
CA GLU A 236 -13.47 -24.78 -7.94
C GLU A 236 -14.11 -24.51 -9.30
N ASP A 237 -14.64 -23.30 -9.53
CA ASP A 237 -15.35 -22.88 -10.74
C ASP A 237 -14.41 -22.34 -11.84
N PHE A 238 -13.12 -22.19 -11.55
CA PHE A 238 -12.14 -21.69 -12.52
C PHE A 238 -11.46 -22.83 -13.29
N VAL A 239 -11.61 -22.82 -14.62
CA VAL A 239 -10.99 -23.81 -15.49
C VAL A 239 -9.54 -23.41 -15.80
N MET A 240 -8.59 -24.24 -15.33
CA MET A 240 -7.16 -24.04 -15.61
C MET A 240 -6.84 -24.25 -17.10
N PRO A 241 -5.98 -23.41 -17.71
CA PRO A 241 -5.55 -23.62 -19.10
C PRO A 241 -4.63 -24.85 -19.23
N PRO A 242 -4.47 -25.39 -20.44
CA PRO A 242 -3.46 -26.40 -20.72
C PRO A 242 -2.07 -25.98 -20.23
N GLY A 243 -1.41 -26.87 -19.49
CA GLY A 243 -0.10 -26.61 -18.88
C GLY A 243 -0.09 -25.65 -17.69
N GLY A 244 -1.25 -25.22 -17.19
CA GLY A 244 -1.38 -24.40 -15.97
C GLY A 244 -0.93 -22.94 -16.11
N LEU A 245 -0.89 -22.23 -14.98
CA LEU A 245 -0.62 -20.79 -14.90
C LEU A 245 0.81 -20.43 -14.46
N HIS A 246 1.58 -21.41 -14.01
CA HIS A 246 2.88 -21.19 -13.39
C HIS A 246 3.98 -20.88 -14.39
N ILE A 247 5.15 -20.49 -13.86
CA ILE A 247 6.35 -20.28 -14.66
C ILE A 247 6.69 -21.51 -15.49
N ARG A 248 7.06 -21.26 -16.75
CA ARG A 248 7.46 -22.29 -17.73
C ARG A 248 8.58 -21.75 -18.59
N TRP A 249 9.37 -22.66 -19.11
CA TRP A 249 10.43 -22.40 -20.08
C TRP A 249 10.36 -23.48 -21.17
N PRO A 250 10.57 -23.15 -22.45
CA PRO A 250 10.96 -21.86 -23.02
C PRO A 250 9.80 -21.07 -23.67
N ASP A 251 8.64 -20.93 -23.00
CA ASP A 251 7.47 -20.22 -23.56
C ASP A 251 7.85 -18.85 -24.19
N PRO A 252 7.52 -18.58 -25.46
CA PRO A 252 7.84 -17.31 -26.12
C PRO A 252 7.02 -16.15 -25.54
N PRO A 253 7.46 -14.88 -25.70
CA PRO A 253 6.82 -13.72 -25.06
C PRO A 253 5.31 -13.59 -25.29
N LEU A 254 4.81 -13.84 -26.52
CA LEU A 254 3.39 -13.75 -26.83
C LEU A 254 2.53 -14.83 -26.15
N GLU A 255 3.10 -16.01 -25.88
CA GLU A 255 2.40 -17.04 -25.12
C GLU A 255 2.32 -16.68 -23.63
N GLN A 256 3.38 -16.07 -23.08
CA GLN A 256 3.37 -15.57 -21.70
C GLN A 256 2.33 -14.48 -21.51
N GLU A 257 2.27 -13.51 -22.43
CA GLU A 257 1.27 -12.44 -22.45
C GLU A 257 -0.15 -13.02 -22.57
N SER A 258 -0.39 -13.89 -23.57
CA SER A 258 -1.68 -14.55 -23.78
C SER A 258 -2.16 -15.28 -22.54
N ARG A 259 -1.27 -16.04 -21.86
CA ARG A 259 -1.61 -16.73 -20.61
C ARG A 259 -2.01 -15.76 -19.51
N MET A 260 -1.28 -14.64 -19.36
CA MET A 260 -1.59 -13.63 -18.36
C MET A 260 -2.96 -12.99 -18.59
N MET A 261 -3.19 -12.49 -19.81
CA MET A 261 -4.41 -11.76 -20.16
C MET A 261 -5.65 -12.65 -20.22
N ASN A 262 -5.52 -13.87 -20.76
CA ASN A 262 -6.67 -14.74 -20.97
C ASN A 262 -7.03 -15.60 -19.75
N TYR A 263 -6.11 -15.79 -18.81
CA TYR A 263 -6.34 -16.73 -17.69
C TYR A 263 -5.90 -16.19 -16.32
N LYS A 264 -4.68 -15.70 -16.17
CA LYS A 264 -4.14 -15.40 -14.83
C LYS A 264 -4.94 -14.33 -14.07
N TRP A 265 -5.33 -13.23 -14.73
CA TRP A 265 -6.14 -12.19 -14.07
C TRP A 265 -7.54 -12.70 -13.68
N TYR A 266 -8.15 -13.53 -14.53
CA TYR A 266 -9.45 -14.14 -14.22
C TYR A 266 -9.35 -15.18 -13.09
N ALA A 267 -8.22 -15.88 -12.97
CA ALA A 267 -7.94 -16.74 -11.83
C ALA A 267 -7.84 -15.92 -10.53
N ALA A 268 -7.17 -14.77 -10.56
CA ALA A 268 -7.11 -13.87 -9.41
C ALA A 268 -8.51 -13.34 -9.03
N LEU A 269 -9.33 -12.92 -10.00
CA LEU A 269 -10.72 -12.50 -9.78
C LEU A 269 -11.57 -13.62 -9.17
N ALA A 270 -11.46 -14.86 -9.68
CA ALA A 270 -12.12 -16.03 -9.10
C ALA A 270 -11.71 -16.26 -7.64
N TYR A 271 -10.42 -16.13 -7.33
CA TYR A 271 -9.91 -16.23 -5.96
C TYR A 271 -10.45 -15.13 -5.05
N ILE A 272 -10.46 -13.88 -5.52
CA ILE A 272 -10.99 -12.73 -4.77
C ILE A 272 -12.45 -12.94 -4.42
N ARG A 273 -13.26 -13.42 -5.39
CA ARG A 273 -14.67 -13.75 -5.22
C ARG A 273 -14.90 -14.88 -4.23
N ALA A 274 -14.20 -16.01 -4.38
CA ALA A 274 -14.35 -17.18 -3.51
C ALA A 274 -14.04 -16.87 -2.03
N ASN A 275 -13.07 -15.99 -1.78
CA ASN A 275 -12.68 -15.59 -0.42
C ASN A 275 -13.42 -14.35 0.10
N ARG A 276 -14.32 -13.74 -0.70
CA ARG A 276 -15.03 -12.49 -0.38
C ARG A 276 -14.10 -11.42 0.17
N LEU A 277 -12.94 -11.24 -0.48
CA LEU A 277 -11.91 -10.34 0.04
C LEU A 277 -12.39 -8.89 0.10
N ASN A 278 -13.36 -8.51 -0.72
CA ASN A 278 -14.08 -7.25 -0.60
C ASN A 278 -15.50 -7.54 -0.09
N TYR A 279 -15.98 -6.83 0.94
CA TYR A 279 -17.24 -7.17 1.60
C TYR A 279 -17.93 -6.00 2.30
N ASN A 280 -19.23 -6.13 2.53
CA ASN A 280 -20.01 -5.17 3.31
C ASN A 280 -19.75 -5.38 4.81
N VAL A 281 -19.29 -4.33 5.48
CA VAL A 281 -19.12 -4.26 6.94
C VAL A 281 -20.43 -3.82 7.61
N ILE A 282 -21.14 -2.88 6.99
CA ILE A 282 -22.50 -2.48 7.37
C ILE A 282 -23.40 -2.74 6.16
N GLU A 283 -24.52 -3.40 6.40
CA GLU A 283 -25.54 -3.68 5.40
C GLU A 283 -26.91 -3.76 6.08
N GLY A 284 -27.93 -3.29 5.36
CA GLY A 284 -29.34 -3.33 5.73
C GLY A 284 -30.24 -3.62 4.53
N PRO A 285 -31.50 -4.02 4.77
CA PRO A 285 -32.43 -4.39 3.70
C PRO A 285 -32.88 -3.22 2.83
N ASN A 286 -32.74 -1.98 3.33
CA ASN A 286 -33.22 -0.76 2.68
C ASN A 286 -32.06 0.23 2.41
N ASP A 287 -30.85 -0.30 2.20
CA ASP A 287 -29.69 0.54 1.91
C ASP A 287 -29.91 1.37 0.63
N ARG A 288 -29.56 2.65 0.71
CA ARG A 288 -29.72 3.62 -0.39
C ARG A 288 -28.47 4.44 -0.64
N PHE A 289 -27.57 4.55 0.34
CA PHE A 289 -26.30 5.26 0.22
C PHE A 289 -25.13 4.31 0.51
N GLY A 290 -24.27 4.09 -0.48
CA GLY A 290 -23.09 3.25 -0.35
C GLY A 290 -21.84 4.05 -0.06
N LEU A 291 -21.06 3.60 0.91
CA LEU A 291 -19.70 4.04 1.16
C LEU A 291 -18.77 2.88 0.76
N ILE A 292 -17.81 3.12 -0.14
CA ILE A 292 -16.82 2.12 -0.53
C ILE A 292 -15.41 2.67 -0.28
N THR A 293 -14.58 1.92 0.44
CA THR A 293 -13.31 2.45 0.96
C THR A 293 -12.27 1.36 1.23
N SER A 294 -10.99 1.73 1.26
CA SER A 294 -9.84 0.82 1.41
C SER A 294 -8.75 1.39 2.31
N GLY A 295 -7.84 0.53 2.78
CA GLY A 295 -6.65 0.94 3.55
C GLY A 295 -6.97 1.85 4.74
N LYS A 296 -6.17 2.91 4.95
CA LYS A 296 -6.41 3.89 6.02
C LYS A 296 -7.73 4.65 5.85
N ALA A 297 -8.14 4.96 4.62
CA ALA A 297 -9.41 5.64 4.36
C ALA A 297 -10.62 4.88 4.92
N TYR A 298 -10.54 3.55 5.04
CA TYR A 298 -11.57 2.76 5.72
C TYR A 298 -11.68 3.12 7.20
N ASN A 299 -10.55 3.19 7.92
CA ASN A 299 -10.54 3.58 9.32
C ASN A 299 -11.01 5.03 9.49
N ASP A 300 -10.57 5.93 8.62
CA ASP A 300 -10.99 7.34 8.69
C ASP A 300 -12.48 7.50 8.39
N THR A 301 -13.04 6.66 7.52
CA THR A 301 -14.48 6.61 7.25
C THR A 301 -15.26 6.08 8.46
N ARG A 302 -14.77 5.04 9.14
CA ARG A 302 -15.36 4.56 10.41
C ARG A 302 -15.32 5.66 11.47
N GLN A 303 -14.20 6.38 11.58
CA GLN A 303 -14.07 7.51 12.50
C GLN A 303 -15.01 8.67 12.11
N ALA A 304 -15.13 8.99 10.82
CA ALA A 304 -16.04 10.03 10.33
C ALA A 304 -17.51 9.71 10.64
N LEU A 305 -17.94 8.45 10.45
CA LEU A 305 -19.29 8.01 10.83
C LEU A 305 -19.52 8.18 12.33
N HIS A 306 -18.56 7.74 13.16
CA HIS A 306 -18.62 7.92 14.61
C HIS A 306 -18.70 9.40 15.02
N ASP A 307 -17.88 10.25 14.41
CA ASP A 307 -17.84 11.69 14.69
C ASP A 307 -19.14 12.38 14.29
N LEU A 308 -19.80 11.92 13.22
CA LEU A 308 -21.14 12.33 12.84
C LEU A 308 -22.26 11.78 13.74
N GLY A 309 -21.92 10.92 14.72
CA GLY A 309 -22.91 10.27 15.60
C GLY A 309 -23.75 9.22 14.88
N LEU A 310 -23.16 8.56 13.88
CA LEU A 310 -23.73 7.46 13.10
C LEU A 310 -23.04 6.16 13.49
N ASP A 311 -23.57 5.49 14.51
CA ASP A 311 -23.19 4.11 14.82
C ASP A 311 -23.75 3.12 13.78
N ASP A 312 -23.39 1.84 13.87
CA ASP A 312 -23.80 0.83 12.89
C ASP A 312 -25.32 0.68 12.80
N ASP A 313 -26.04 0.81 13.92
CA ASP A 313 -27.50 0.69 13.95
C ASP A 313 -28.17 1.92 13.35
N THR A 314 -27.65 3.12 13.61
CA THR A 314 -28.10 4.34 12.94
C THR A 314 -27.81 4.27 11.44
N CYS A 315 -26.63 3.77 11.05
CA CYS A 315 -26.28 3.56 9.63
C CYS A 315 -27.29 2.64 8.95
N ARG A 316 -27.61 1.48 9.55
CA ARG A 316 -28.64 0.56 9.02
C ARG A 316 -30.02 1.22 8.95
N ARG A 317 -30.40 1.99 9.98
CA ARG A 317 -31.70 2.68 10.05
C ARG A 317 -31.89 3.68 8.91
N ILE A 318 -30.85 4.46 8.59
CA ILE A 318 -30.91 5.50 7.55
C ILE A 318 -30.49 4.98 6.16
N GLY A 319 -30.19 3.68 6.04
CA GLY A 319 -29.86 3.02 4.78
C GLY A 319 -28.44 3.29 4.26
N ILE A 320 -27.44 3.30 5.15
CA ILE A 320 -26.02 3.33 4.78
C ILE A 320 -25.46 1.92 4.69
N ARG A 321 -24.90 1.60 3.52
CA ARG A 321 -24.04 0.43 3.30
C ARG A 321 -22.58 0.84 3.36
N LEU A 322 -21.74 0.13 4.10
CA LEU A 322 -20.30 0.36 4.13
C LEU A 322 -19.56 -0.86 3.60
N HIS A 323 -18.84 -0.70 2.50
CA HIS A 323 -18.07 -1.75 1.83
C HIS A 323 -16.56 -1.52 2.02
N LYS A 324 -15.89 -2.53 2.58
CA LYS A 324 -14.44 -2.55 2.75
C LYS A 324 -13.80 -3.27 1.56
N VAL A 325 -12.87 -2.58 0.90
CA VAL A 325 -12.08 -3.10 -0.22
C VAL A 325 -10.67 -3.42 0.28
N ASN A 326 -10.35 -4.71 0.33
CA ASN A 326 -9.02 -5.20 0.70
C ASN A 326 -8.14 -5.43 -0.52
N VAL A 327 -8.73 -5.74 -1.68
CA VAL A 327 -8.05 -5.83 -2.98
C VAL A 327 -8.56 -4.71 -3.87
N VAL A 328 -7.74 -3.67 -4.06
CA VAL A 328 -8.11 -2.44 -4.75
C VAL A 328 -8.00 -2.55 -6.28
N TRP A 329 -7.23 -3.53 -6.77
CA TRP A 329 -7.14 -3.83 -8.19
C TRP A 329 -6.80 -5.31 -8.39
N PRO A 330 -7.36 -6.01 -9.40
CA PRO A 330 -8.60 -5.62 -10.06
C PRO A 330 -9.76 -5.68 -9.07
N LEU A 331 -10.70 -4.74 -9.18
CA LEU A 331 -11.96 -4.82 -8.46
C LEU A 331 -12.80 -5.97 -9.05
N GLU A 332 -13.42 -6.77 -8.19
CA GLU A 332 -14.20 -7.93 -8.62
C GLU A 332 -15.62 -7.49 -8.96
N ALA A 333 -15.98 -7.61 -10.24
CA ALA A 333 -17.17 -6.99 -10.81
C ALA A 333 -18.48 -7.50 -10.21
N GLN A 334 -18.56 -8.78 -9.84
CA GLN A 334 -19.78 -9.37 -9.25
C GLN A 334 -19.99 -8.82 -7.84
N VAL A 335 -18.95 -8.79 -7.01
CA VAL A 335 -19.00 -8.23 -5.66
C VAL A 335 -19.32 -6.74 -5.69
N ALA A 336 -18.69 -5.98 -6.59
CA ALA A 336 -18.98 -4.57 -6.75
C ALA A 336 -20.42 -4.31 -7.24
N ARG A 337 -20.93 -5.17 -8.13
CA ARG A 337 -22.31 -5.12 -8.60
C ARG A 337 -23.33 -5.46 -7.51
N GLU A 338 -23.03 -6.47 -6.70
CA GLU A 338 -23.84 -6.83 -5.53
C GLU A 338 -23.87 -5.68 -4.53
N PHE A 339 -22.72 -5.06 -4.24
CA PHE A 339 -22.64 -3.86 -3.41
C PHE A 339 -23.48 -2.71 -3.97
N ALA A 340 -23.47 -2.48 -5.28
CA ALA A 340 -24.19 -1.38 -5.91
C ALA A 340 -25.72 -1.57 -5.95
N LYS A 341 -26.21 -2.81 -5.81
CA LYS A 341 -27.63 -3.14 -5.94
C LYS A 341 -28.48 -2.47 -4.86
N GLY A 342 -29.51 -1.75 -5.29
CA GLY A 342 -30.47 -1.05 -4.43
C GLY A 342 -30.03 0.35 -4.00
N LEU A 343 -28.77 0.72 -4.25
CA LEU A 343 -28.24 2.02 -3.90
C LEU A 343 -28.72 3.09 -4.89
N GLN A 344 -28.94 4.30 -4.38
CA GLN A 344 -29.19 5.50 -5.17
C GLN A 344 -27.89 6.22 -5.49
N GLU A 345 -26.95 6.19 -4.54
CA GLU A 345 -25.66 6.87 -4.66
C GLU A 345 -24.55 6.08 -3.95
N ILE A 346 -23.36 6.09 -4.53
CA ILE A 346 -22.12 5.53 -3.99
C ILE A 346 -21.12 6.68 -3.83
N LEU A 347 -20.53 6.80 -2.65
CA LEU A 347 -19.36 7.63 -2.38
C LEU A 347 -18.13 6.75 -2.20
N VAL A 348 -17.17 6.90 -3.09
CA VAL A 348 -15.87 6.23 -3.08
C VAL A 348 -14.90 7.06 -2.24
N VAL A 349 -14.46 6.50 -1.12
CA VAL A 349 -13.49 7.12 -0.21
C VAL A 349 -12.15 6.39 -0.32
N GLU A 350 -11.30 6.91 -1.20
CA GLU A 350 -9.95 6.40 -1.44
C GLU A 350 -8.90 7.50 -1.35
N GLU A 351 -7.68 7.17 -0.92
CA GLU A 351 -6.57 8.13 -0.81
C GLU A 351 -5.89 8.35 -2.16
N LYS A 352 -5.35 9.57 -2.34
CA LYS A 352 -4.62 9.99 -3.53
C LYS A 352 -5.48 9.92 -4.80
N ARG A 353 -4.96 9.54 -5.97
CA ARG A 353 -5.73 9.48 -7.23
C ARG A 353 -6.64 8.25 -7.28
N GLN A 354 -7.68 8.35 -8.11
CA GLN A 354 -8.72 7.34 -8.29
C GLN A 354 -8.18 6.01 -8.84
N ILE A 355 -8.49 4.92 -8.12
CA ILE A 355 -8.32 3.53 -8.56
C ILE A 355 -9.66 2.81 -8.48
N ILE A 356 -10.32 2.88 -7.32
CA ILE A 356 -11.61 2.22 -7.07
C ILE A 356 -12.72 2.97 -7.82
N GLU A 357 -12.74 4.30 -7.79
CA GLU A 357 -13.81 5.10 -8.39
C GLU A 357 -13.96 4.83 -9.88
N TYR A 358 -12.85 4.75 -10.60
CA TYR A 358 -12.87 4.44 -12.04
C TYR A 358 -13.33 3.01 -12.33
N GLN A 359 -12.95 2.03 -11.50
CA GLN A 359 -13.38 0.64 -11.69
C GLN A 359 -14.87 0.47 -11.41
N VAL A 360 -15.38 1.06 -10.33
CA VAL A 360 -16.82 1.06 -10.02
C VAL A 360 -17.60 1.72 -11.16
N LYS A 361 -17.13 2.87 -11.67
CA LYS A 361 -17.78 3.53 -12.81
C LYS A 361 -17.80 2.63 -14.05
N GLU A 362 -16.70 1.96 -14.37
CA GLU A 362 -16.59 1.03 -15.51
C GLU A 362 -17.55 -0.15 -15.37
N GLU A 363 -17.54 -0.84 -14.23
CA GLU A 363 -18.39 -2.02 -13.96
C GLU A 363 -19.88 -1.68 -13.96
N LEU A 364 -20.24 -0.44 -13.63
CA LEU A 364 -21.62 0.02 -13.61
C LEU A 364 -22.03 0.72 -14.91
N TYR A 365 -21.10 1.12 -15.80
CA TYR A 365 -21.41 1.96 -16.96
C TYR A 365 -22.45 1.32 -17.88
N ASN A 366 -22.28 0.03 -18.22
CA ASN A 366 -23.22 -0.72 -19.05
C ASN A 366 -24.40 -1.33 -18.27
N TRP A 367 -24.68 -0.87 -17.04
CA TRP A 367 -25.91 -1.23 -16.34
C TRP A 367 -27.12 -0.47 -16.88
N ARG A 368 -28.31 -0.95 -16.52
CA ARG A 368 -29.57 -0.32 -16.86
C ARG A 368 -29.68 1.01 -16.08
N PRO A 369 -29.94 2.13 -16.75
CA PRO A 369 -29.96 3.45 -16.10
C PRO A 369 -30.95 3.59 -14.94
N ASP A 370 -32.04 2.83 -14.94
CA ASP A 370 -33.11 2.86 -13.93
C ASP A 370 -32.69 2.32 -12.55
N VAL A 371 -31.63 1.51 -12.50
CA VAL A 371 -31.13 0.87 -11.26
C VAL A 371 -29.66 1.18 -10.97
N ARG A 372 -29.01 1.98 -11.82
CA ARG A 372 -27.59 2.32 -11.70
C ARG A 372 -27.43 3.50 -10.71
N PRO A 373 -26.70 3.34 -9.60
CA PRO A 373 -26.48 4.44 -8.67
C PRO A 373 -25.60 5.53 -9.29
N ASN A 374 -25.75 6.75 -8.78
CA ASN A 374 -24.75 7.81 -9.01
C ASN A 374 -23.45 7.45 -8.30
N VAL A 375 -22.31 7.54 -8.97
CA VAL A 375 -20.99 7.23 -8.38
C VAL A 375 -20.18 8.52 -8.24
N LEU A 376 -19.85 8.85 -7.00
CA LEU A 376 -19.07 10.00 -6.59
C LEU A 376 -17.79 9.54 -5.89
N GLY A 377 -16.81 10.41 -5.83
CA GLY A 377 -15.58 10.17 -5.08
C GLY A 377 -14.83 11.47 -4.92
N LYS A 378 -13.92 11.75 -5.86
CA LYS A 378 -13.12 12.98 -5.78
C LYS A 378 -13.93 14.24 -6.01
N PHE A 379 -14.88 14.22 -6.93
CA PHE A 379 -15.68 15.38 -7.26
C PHE A 379 -17.09 15.25 -6.74
N ASP A 380 -17.67 16.40 -6.40
CA ASP A 380 -19.12 16.50 -6.34
C ASP A 380 -19.64 16.48 -7.78
N ALA A 381 -20.71 15.72 -8.04
CA ALA A 381 -21.42 15.85 -9.31
C ALA A 381 -22.08 17.23 -9.31
N GLY A 382 -21.39 18.22 -9.87
CA GLY A 382 -22.03 19.43 -10.38
C GLY A 382 -22.98 19.04 -11.51
N ASP A 383 -23.98 19.87 -11.77
CA ASP A 383 -25.02 19.68 -12.81
C ASP A 383 -24.45 19.71 -14.26
N ALA A 384 -23.17 19.37 -14.45
CA ALA A 384 -22.48 19.34 -15.73
C ALA A 384 -22.52 17.94 -16.34
N ASP A 385 -22.92 17.86 -17.61
CA ASP A 385 -22.87 16.64 -18.41
C ASP A 385 -21.41 16.25 -18.68
N GLY A 386 -20.86 15.29 -17.92
CA GLY A 386 -19.55 14.72 -18.22
C GLY A 386 -18.79 14.08 -17.05
N GLY A 387 -17.61 13.53 -17.35
CA GLY A 387 -16.67 13.00 -16.36
C GLY A 387 -15.68 14.06 -15.87
N GLU A 388 -14.72 13.66 -15.04
CA GLU A 388 -13.65 14.53 -14.49
C GLU A 388 -12.95 15.38 -15.55
N TRP A 389 -12.66 14.79 -16.71
CA TRP A 389 -11.91 15.45 -17.80
C TRP A 389 -12.81 16.29 -18.71
N SER A 390 -14.12 16.36 -18.44
CA SER A 390 -15.08 17.13 -19.22
C SER A 390 -15.17 18.59 -18.76
N VAL A 391 -14.54 18.95 -17.64
CA VAL A 391 -14.50 20.31 -17.12
C VAL A 391 -13.08 20.89 -17.22
N PRO A 392 -12.89 22.18 -17.57
CA PRO A 392 -11.56 22.77 -17.76
C PRO A 392 -10.67 22.76 -16.51
N ASN A 393 -11.28 22.98 -15.34
CA ASN A 393 -10.59 22.91 -14.05
C ASN A 393 -11.43 22.12 -13.03
N PRO A 394 -11.32 20.79 -12.99
CA PRO A 394 -12.09 19.98 -12.05
C PRO A 394 -11.72 20.26 -10.58
N SER A 395 -10.57 20.89 -10.33
CA SER A 395 -10.05 21.12 -8.98
C SER A 395 -10.84 22.12 -8.12
N ASP A 396 -11.73 22.90 -8.72
CA ASP A 396 -12.58 23.85 -7.98
C ASP A 396 -13.75 23.17 -7.25
N HIS A 397 -13.97 21.87 -7.50
CA HIS A 397 -15.14 21.12 -7.02
C HIS A 397 -14.80 19.81 -6.29
N TRP A 398 -13.66 19.76 -5.58
CA TRP A 398 -13.30 18.59 -4.77
C TRP A 398 -14.34 18.32 -3.68
N LEU A 399 -14.91 17.11 -3.72
CA LEU A 399 -15.59 16.49 -2.59
C LEU A 399 -14.58 15.81 -1.67
N LEU A 400 -13.65 15.05 -2.27
CA LEU A 400 -12.52 14.41 -1.59
C LEU A 400 -11.25 14.75 -2.37
N ARG A 401 -10.22 15.25 -1.68
CA ARG A 401 -8.97 15.67 -2.34
C ARG A 401 -8.19 14.48 -2.94
N PRO A 402 -7.56 14.62 -4.12
CA PRO A 402 -6.63 13.63 -4.68
C PRO A 402 -5.18 13.83 -4.24
N GLN A 403 -4.86 14.96 -3.62
CA GLN A 403 -3.54 15.25 -3.06
C GLN A 403 -3.53 15.05 -1.54
N ALA A 404 -2.35 14.76 -1.00
CA ALA A 404 -2.14 14.41 0.41
C ALA A 404 -2.99 13.19 0.86
N ASP A 405 -3.05 12.97 2.17
CA ASP A 405 -3.89 11.98 2.83
C ASP A 405 -5.34 12.46 2.95
N LEU A 406 -6.29 11.59 3.30
CA LEU A 406 -7.62 12.01 3.76
C LEU A 406 -7.64 12.11 5.30
N THR A 407 -8.51 12.96 5.84
CA THR A 407 -8.77 13.04 7.29
C THR A 407 -10.23 12.68 7.58
N PRO A 408 -10.54 12.19 8.80
CA PRO A 408 -11.93 11.94 9.21
C PRO A 408 -12.83 13.17 9.06
N ALA A 409 -12.30 14.38 9.30
CA ALA A 409 -13.04 15.62 9.15
C ALA A 409 -13.47 15.88 7.69
N ILE A 410 -12.57 15.70 6.72
CA ILE A 410 -12.89 15.85 5.28
C ILE A 410 -13.96 14.84 4.87
N ILE A 411 -13.80 13.58 5.29
CA ILE A 411 -14.73 12.51 4.96
C ILE A 411 -16.11 12.76 5.62
N ALA A 412 -16.14 13.20 6.88
CA ALA A 412 -17.38 13.51 7.60
C ALA A 412 -18.17 14.62 6.89
N ARG A 413 -17.51 15.68 6.42
CA ARG A 413 -18.15 16.74 5.62
C ARG A 413 -18.75 16.17 4.33
N ALA A 414 -18.01 15.34 3.61
CA ALA A 414 -18.48 14.73 2.38
C ALA A 414 -19.71 13.84 2.63
N ILE A 415 -19.65 12.94 3.61
CA ILE A 415 -20.75 12.05 3.99
C ILE A 415 -21.98 12.87 4.40
N ALA A 416 -21.84 13.85 5.31
CA ALA A 416 -22.96 14.64 5.78
C ALA A 416 -23.59 15.48 4.66
N LYS A 417 -22.79 16.05 3.76
CA LYS A 417 -23.27 16.78 2.58
C LYS A 417 -24.13 15.88 1.68
N ARG A 418 -23.67 14.64 1.41
CA ARG A 418 -24.41 13.69 0.56
C ARG A 418 -25.67 13.15 1.22
N LEU A 419 -25.60 12.77 2.49
CA LEU A 419 -26.77 12.31 3.26
C LEU A 419 -27.88 13.36 3.29
N LYS A 420 -27.54 14.62 3.53
CA LYS A 420 -28.53 15.72 3.48
C LYS A 420 -29.15 15.89 2.10
N LYS A 421 -28.36 15.76 1.02
CA LYS A 421 -28.86 15.84 -0.35
C LYS A 421 -29.81 14.68 -0.69
N LEU A 422 -29.53 13.47 -0.20
CA LEU A 422 -30.40 12.29 -0.37
C LEU A 422 -31.69 12.37 0.48
N GLY A 423 -31.70 13.21 1.51
CA GLY A 423 -32.80 13.34 2.45
C GLY A 423 -32.70 12.32 3.59
N VAL A 424 -32.60 12.86 4.81
CA VAL A 424 -32.60 12.13 6.08
C VAL A 424 -33.62 12.76 7.02
N ASP A 425 -34.07 12.03 8.03
CA ASP A 425 -35.00 12.51 9.04
C ASP A 425 -34.47 13.80 9.71
N SER A 426 -35.38 14.65 10.20
CA SER A 426 -35.03 15.95 10.77
C SER A 426 -34.14 15.85 12.01
N ASP A 427 -34.30 14.80 12.83
CA ASP A 427 -33.44 14.52 13.98
C ASP A 427 -32.01 14.17 13.54
N ILE A 428 -31.86 13.40 12.46
CA ILE A 428 -30.56 13.05 11.89
C ILE A 428 -29.92 14.27 11.26
N ALA A 429 -30.65 15.07 10.48
CA ALA A 429 -30.12 16.30 9.90
C ALA A 429 -29.58 17.25 10.99
N ALA A 430 -30.36 17.49 12.05
CA ALA A 430 -29.94 18.32 13.18
C ALA A 430 -28.72 17.75 13.92
N ARG A 431 -28.65 16.42 14.08
CA ARG A 431 -27.48 15.73 14.67
C ARG A 431 -26.23 15.95 13.81
N LEU A 432 -26.33 15.77 12.49
CA LEU A 432 -25.23 16.00 11.57
C LEU A 432 -24.72 17.44 11.65
N ASP A 433 -25.63 18.44 11.69
CA ASP A 433 -25.27 19.85 11.85
C ASP A 433 -24.52 20.12 13.15
N ALA A 434 -25.02 19.62 14.28
CA ALA A 434 -24.37 19.80 15.58
C ALA A 434 -22.97 19.17 15.60
N ARG A 435 -22.81 17.99 15.00
CA ARG A 435 -21.51 17.30 14.93
C ARG A 435 -20.52 17.99 13.99
N LEU A 436 -20.99 18.46 12.83
CA LEU A 436 -20.17 19.26 11.92
C LEU A 436 -19.69 20.56 12.59
N ALA A 437 -20.56 21.26 13.32
CA ALA A 437 -20.15 22.47 14.05
C ALA A 437 -19.00 22.20 15.05
N ILE A 438 -18.99 21.05 15.71
CA ILE A 438 -17.89 20.64 16.61
C ILE A 438 -16.60 20.37 15.81
N ILE A 439 -16.70 19.68 14.67
CA ILE A 439 -15.56 19.42 13.79
C ILE A 439 -14.96 20.75 13.30
N ASP A 440 -15.81 21.68 12.88
CA ASP A 440 -15.42 23.01 12.37
C ASP A 440 -14.70 23.83 13.44
N ALA A 441 -15.24 23.82 14.67
CA ALA A 441 -14.61 24.50 15.79
C ALA A 441 -13.22 23.92 16.12
N LYS A 442 -13.06 22.59 16.08
CA LYS A 442 -11.76 21.93 16.31
C LYS A 442 -10.76 22.24 15.21
N GLU A 443 -11.17 22.17 13.94
CA GLU A 443 -10.31 22.53 12.80
C GLU A 443 -9.88 23.99 12.86
N ALA A 444 -10.77 24.91 13.23
CA ALA A 444 -10.44 26.31 13.42
C ALA A 444 -9.44 26.51 14.57
N SER A 445 -9.61 25.77 15.68
CA SER A 445 -8.68 25.79 16.82
C SER A 445 -7.29 25.31 16.42
N LEU A 446 -7.19 24.18 15.69
CA LEU A 446 -5.91 23.64 15.22
C LEU A 446 -5.18 24.64 14.30
N LYS A 447 -5.89 25.26 13.36
CA LYS A 447 -5.32 26.30 12.49
C LYS A 447 -4.84 27.53 13.26
N ALA A 448 -5.59 27.93 14.30
CA ALA A 448 -5.18 29.04 15.16
C ALA A 448 -3.95 28.66 16.01
N GLU A 449 -3.85 27.42 16.49
CA GLU A 449 -2.66 26.91 17.18
C GLU A 449 -1.43 26.88 16.26
N GLU A 450 -1.57 26.41 15.01
CA GLU A 450 -0.48 26.45 14.01
C GLU A 450 0.03 27.88 13.77
N GLN A 451 -0.87 28.86 13.74
CA GLN A 451 -0.53 30.28 13.58
C GLN A 451 0.11 30.89 14.84
N THR A 452 -0.31 30.50 16.03
CA THR A 452 0.13 31.08 17.31
C THR A 452 1.34 30.39 17.93
N ALA A 453 1.56 29.11 17.65
CA ALA A 453 2.73 28.34 18.09
C ALA A 453 4.05 28.77 17.42
N GLY A 454 4.04 29.87 16.66
CA GLY A 454 5.24 30.51 16.13
C GLY A 454 5.97 29.71 15.06
N GLY A 455 5.31 28.77 14.39
CA GLY A 455 5.88 28.07 13.24
C GLY A 455 7.25 27.43 13.52
N ALA A 456 7.46 26.86 14.72
CA ALA A 456 8.65 26.07 15.01
C ALA A 456 8.56 24.72 14.30
N ASP A 457 8.45 24.76 12.96
CA ASP A 457 8.74 23.62 12.12
C ASP A 457 10.12 23.12 12.51
N ARG A 458 10.17 21.88 13.02
CA ARG A 458 11.43 21.21 13.30
C ARG A 458 12.02 20.79 11.97
N THR A 459 12.55 21.77 11.24
CA THR A 459 13.16 21.55 9.94
C THR A 459 14.27 20.51 10.09
N PRO A 460 14.21 19.40 9.34
CA PRO A 460 15.22 18.37 9.44
C PRO A 460 16.59 18.96 9.06
N TRP A 461 17.57 18.64 9.91
CA TRP A 461 18.93 19.17 9.82
C TRP A 461 19.96 18.06 9.92
N PHE A 462 21.21 18.35 9.57
CA PHE A 462 22.30 17.42 9.81
C PHE A 462 22.54 17.19 11.29
N CYS A 463 22.73 15.94 11.66
CA CYS A 463 23.15 15.57 13.01
C CYS A 463 24.46 16.29 13.38
N SER A 464 24.62 16.61 14.65
CA SER A 464 25.87 17.16 15.19
C SER A 464 27.04 16.23 14.85
N GLY A 465 28.12 16.78 14.28
CA GLY A 465 29.30 16.01 13.87
C GLY A 465 29.15 15.22 12.56
N CYS A 466 28.01 15.32 11.86
CA CYS A 466 27.84 14.65 10.58
C CYS A 466 28.85 15.19 9.54
N PRO A 467 29.63 14.33 8.85
CA PRO A 467 30.57 14.74 7.80
C PRO A 467 29.94 15.55 6.65
N HIS A 468 28.63 15.37 6.42
CA HIS A 468 27.90 16.17 5.44
C HIS A 468 27.93 17.67 5.74
N ASN A 469 28.18 18.09 7.00
CA ASN A 469 28.35 19.50 7.35
C ASN A 469 29.56 20.14 6.67
N THR A 470 30.57 19.39 6.24
CA THR A 470 31.71 19.93 5.49
C THR A 470 31.67 19.52 4.02
N SER A 471 31.33 18.26 3.73
CA SER A 471 31.40 17.72 2.36
C SER A 471 30.40 18.35 1.37
N THR A 472 29.36 19.01 1.86
CA THR A 472 28.34 19.68 1.04
C THR A 472 28.62 21.17 0.79
N ARG A 473 29.78 21.68 1.24
CA ARG A 473 30.22 23.03 0.90
C ARG A 473 30.90 23.01 -0.47
N VAL A 474 30.57 23.98 -1.30
CA VAL A 474 31.19 24.18 -2.63
C VAL A 474 32.10 25.40 -2.64
N PRO A 475 33.08 25.47 -3.57
CA PRO A 475 33.89 26.68 -3.75
C PRO A 475 33.06 27.93 -3.98
N GLU A 476 33.61 29.08 -3.60
CA GLU A 476 32.95 30.38 -3.80
C GLU A 476 32.63 30.60 -5.29
N GLY A 477 31.42 31.08 -5.57
CA GLY A 477 30.92 31.28 -6.93
C GLY A 477 30.45 30.01 -7.67
N SER A 478 30.68 28.81 -7.12
CA SER A 478 30.18 27.55 -7.70
C SER A 478 28.85 27.14 -7.11
N ARG A 479 27.98 26.49 -7.90
CA ARG A 479 26.75 25.85 -7.39
C ARG A 479 26.89 24.33 -7.29
N ALA A 480 26.11 23.74 -6.40
CA ALA A 480 25.88 22.30 -6.34
C ALA A 480 24.43 21.92 -6.70
N VAL A 481 24.23 20.65 -7.05
CA VAL A 481 22.92 19.98 -7.09
C VAL A 481 22.88 18.85 -6.07
N GLY A 482 21.70 18.63 -5.48
CA GLY A 482 21.50 17.59 -4.46
C GLY A 482 21.08 16.23 -5.03
N GLY A 483 21.46 15.16 -4.34
CA GLY A 483 20.81 13.85 -4.45
C GLY A 483 19.66 13.70 -3.45
N ILE A 484 19.20 12.47 -3.23
CA ILE A 484 18.14 12.19 -2.24
C ILE A 484 18.67 12.13 -0.78
N GLY A 485 17.75 12.07 0.18
CA GLY A 485 18.08 11.90 1.61
C GLY A 485 18.78 13.11 2.20
N CYS A 486 19.91 12.91 2.89
CA CYS A 486 20.68 14.02 3.46
C CYS A 486 21.14 15.03 2.41
N HIS A 487 21.40 14.60 1.17
CA HIS A 487 21.84 15.48 0.09
C HIS A 487 20.71 16.37 -0.43
N TYR A 488 19.45 15.95 -0.27
CA TYR A 488 18.28 16.78 -0.56
C TYR A 488 18.15 17.88 0.49
N MET A 489 18.44 17.55 1.76
CA MET A 489 18.31 18.52 2.86
C MET A 489 19.20 19.75 2.73
N VAL A 490 20.34 19.61 2.06
CA VAL A 490 21.27 20.71 1.80
C VAL A 490 20.59 21.89 1.09
N THR A 491 19.54 21.64 0.31
CA THR A 491 18.85 22.65 -0.52
C THR A 491 18.16 23.75 0.28
N TRP A 492 17.78 23.50 1.53
CA TRP A 492 17.20 24.50 2.44
C TRP A 492 18.16 24.99 3.53
N MET A 493 19.44 24.59 3.47
CA MET A 493 20.43 25.00 4.45
C MET A 493 21.10 26.33 4.07
N PRO A 494 21.10 27.36 4.95
CA PRO A 494 21.76 28.62 4.65
C PRO A 494 23.26 28.43 4.35
N GLY A 495 23.74 29.11 3.31
CA GLY A 495 25.15 29.13 2.93
C GLY A 495 25.68 27.90 2.19
N ARG A 496 24.81 27.00 1.70
CA ARG A 496 25.24 25.75 1.00
C ARG A 496 25.29 25.82 -0.53
N ASN A 497 24.89 26.94 -1.14
CA ASN A 497 24.78 27.17 -2.60
C ASN A 497 24.42 25.91 -3.43
N THR A 498 23.46 25.14 -2.92
CA THR A 498 22.99 23.90 -3.54
C THR A 498 21.55 24.14 -3.97
N ALA A 499 21.28 24.00 -5.25
CA ALA A 499 19.97 24.21 -5.83
C ALA A 499 19.52 22.94 -6.54
N THR A 500 18.21 22.70 -6.56
CA THR A 500 17.58 21.56 -7.24
C THR A 500 18.13 20.18 -6.77
N PHE A 501 17.46 19.12 -7.21
CA PHE A 501 17.79 17.74 -6.89
C PHE A 501 17.25 16.80 -7.97
N THR A 502 17.62 15.53 -7.90
CA THR A 502 17.15 14.48 -8.82
C THR A 502 16.88 13.17 -8.06
N GLN A 503 16.33 12.18 -8.75
CA GLN A 503 16.08 10.85 -8.20
C GLN A 503 17.39 10.11 -7.85
N MET A 504 17.30 9.14 -6.96
CA MET A 504 18.43 8.29 -6.56
C MET A 504 19.05 7.60 -7.79
N GLY A 505 20.36 7.80 -7.99
CA GLY A 505 21.13 7.27 -9.11
C GLY A 505 21.18 8.19 -10.33
N GLY A 506 20.43 9.29 -10.34
CA GLY A 506 20.46 10.30 -11.40
C GLY A 506 21.40 11.46 -11.11
N GLU A 507 22.04 11.51 -9.93
CA GLU A 507 22.88 12.62 -9.50
C GLU A 507 23.97 12.94 -10.53
N GLY A 508 24.06 14.21 -10.93
CA GLY A 508 25.01 14.71 -11.92
C GLY A 508 24.51 14.62 -13.37
N VAL A 509 23.68 13.65 -13.71
CA VAL A 509 23.19 13.44 -15.10
C VAL A 509 22.40 14.63 -15.67
N PRO A 510 21.57 15.37 -14.89
CA PRO A 510 20.92 16.58 -15.41
C PRO A 510 21.89 17.61 -16.00
N TRP A 511 23.16 17.63 -15.54
CA TRP A 511 24.18 18.51 -16.10
C TRP A 511 24.49 18.17 -17.56
N VAL A 512 24.48 16.89 -17.94
CA VAL A 512 24.71 16.46 -19.34
C VAL A 512 23.68 17.11 -20.28
N GLY A 513 22.44 17.25 -19.82
CA GLY A 513 21.39 17.95 -20.56
C GLY A 513 21.46 19.48 -20.49
N GLN A 514 22.04 20.04 -19.42
CA GLN A 514 22.17 21.50 -19.24
C GLN A 514 23.40 22.09 -19.95
N ALA A 515 24.54 21.39 -19.90
CA ALA A 515 25.86 21.90 -20.29
C ALA A 515 25.91 22.49 -21.71
N PRO A 516 25.23 21.93 -22.73
CA PRO A 516 25.23 22.53 -24.07
C PRO A 516 24.48 23.86 -24.20
N PHE A 517 23.69 24.25 -23.18
CA PHE A 517 22.77 25.39 -23.24
C PHE A 517 23.03 26.45 -22.15
N THR A 518 24.24 26.45 -21.57
CA THR A 518 24.64 27.40 -20.53
C THR A 518 26.09 27.83 -20.71
N ASP A 519 26.43 29.04 -20.25
CA ASP A 519 27.81 29.52 -20.19
C ASP A 519 28.59 28.96 -18.99
N GLU A 520 27.88 28.38 -18.01
CA GLU A 520 28.45 27.72 -16.84
C GLU A 520 29.31 26.52 -17.29
N LYS A 521 30.58 26.48 -16.86
CA LYS A 521 31.53 25.47 -17.35
C LYS A 521 31.41 24.11 -16.66
N HIS A 522 31.03 24.11 -15.38
CA HIS A 522 30.85 22.90 -14.58
C HIS A 522 29.99 23.21 -13.36
N ILE A 523 29.48 22.14 -12.72
CA ILE A 523 28.78 22.20 -11.44
C ILE A 523 29.30 21.11 -10.51
N PHE A 524 28.96 21.21 -9.22
CA PHE A 524 29.19 20.14 -8.26
C PHE A 524 27.92 19.30 -8.09
N SER A 525 28.05 17.98 -7.91
CA SER A 525 26.92 17.11 -7.61
C SER A 525 27.18 16.34 -6.32
N ASN A 526 26.29 16.50 -5.35
CA ASN A 526 26.36 15.80 -4.07
C ASN A 526 25.77 14.40 -4.23
N LEU A 527 26.65 13.39 -4.28
CA LEU A 527 26.29 11.97 -4.35
C LEU A 527 26.76 11.25 -3.08
N GLY A 528 25.86 10.58 -2.38
CA GLY A 528 26.20 9.76 -1.21
C GLY A 528 26.71 8.38 -1.60
N ASP A 529 27.57 7.78 -0.77
CA ASP A 529 28.14 6.45 -1.01
C ASP A 529 27.06 5.38 -1.24
N GLY A 530 25.99 5.42 -0.44
CA GLY A 530 24.85 4.50 -0.61
C GLY A 530 24.21 4.63 -1.99
N THR A 531 24.05 5.85 -2.50
CA THR A 531 23.54 6.06 -3.86
C THR A 531 24.55 5.66 -4.92
N TYR A 532 25.84 5.93 -4.71
CA TYR A 532 26.92 5.50 -5.61
C TYR A 532 26.88 3.99 -5.85
N PHE A 533 26.79 3.19 -4.78
CA PHE A 533 26.66 1.73 -4.87
C PHE A 533 25.30 1.28 -5.44
N HIS A 534 24.21 1.95 -5.07
CA HIS A 534 22.85 1.62 -5.53
C HIS A 534 22.68 1.74 -7.04
N SER A 535 23.09 2.88 -7.62
CA SER A 535 22.96 3.16 -9.06
C SER A 535 23.82 4.33 -9.56
N GLY A 536 24.37 5.17 -8.67
CA GLY A 536 25.13 6.37 -9.04
C GLY A 536 26.43 6.07 -9.81
N SER A 537 26.98 4.87 -9.68
CA SER A 537 28.10 4.44 -10.54
C SER A 537 27.74 4.39 -12.04
N LEU A 538 26.46 4.26 -12.41
CA LEU A 538 26.01 4.32 -13.80
C LEU A 538 26.05 5.76 -14.32
N ALA A 539 25.63 6.73 -13.50
CA ALA A 539 25.67 8.15 -13.83
C ALA A 539 27.08 8.65 -14.15
N ILE A 540 28.11 8.08 -13.49
CA ILE A 540 29.52 8.42 -13.73
C ILE A 540 30.09 7.79 -15.00
N ARG A 541 29.51 6.66 -15.47
CA ARG A 541 30.01 5.89 -16.61
C ARG A 541 29.43 6.32 -17.96
N GLN A 542 28.34 7.10 -17.96
CA GLN A 542 27.78 7.73 -19.15
C GLN A 542 28.75 8.79 -19.68
#